data_AF-A0A2E8UFR6-F1
#
_entry.id   AF-A0A2E8UFR6-F1
#
_cell.length_a   1.000
_cell.length_b   1.000
_cell.length_c   1.000
_cell.angle_alpha   90.00
_cell.angle_beta   90.00
_cell.angle_gamma   90.00
#
_symmetry.space_group_name_H-M   'P 1'
#
loop_
_entity.id
_entity.type
_entity.pdbx_description
1 polymer ?
#
loop_
_entity_poly.entity_id
_entity_poly.type
_entity_poly.pdbx_seq_one_letter_code
_entity_poly.pdbx_strand_id
1 'polypeptide(L)' 'MTTLFRYICLPVLLFFCFAASTYSNSQLEVGDWDIDDDGRADALTDGLFFLRYTFGLRGDALISGLISSGSEYTTATDI' A
#
# COMPACT_ATOMS: atom_id res chain seq x y z
N MET A 1 -46.76 3.88 -17.98
CA MET A 1 -46.29 4.04 -16.57
C MET A 1 -44.89 3.43 -16.35
N THR A 2 -44.50 2.37 -17.07
CA THR A 2 -43.18 1.71 -16.94
C THR A 2 -42.03 2.43 -17.66
N THR A 3 -42.30 3.11 -18.78
CA THR A 3 -41.31 3.89 -19.55
C THR A 3 -40.85 5.14 -18.78
N LEU A 4 -41.78 5.87 -18.18
CA LEU A 4 -41.48 7.09 -17.42
C LEU A 4 -40.63 6.81 -16.16
N PHE A 5 -40.91 5.71 -15.47
CA PHE A 5 -40.11 5.25 -14.32
C PHE A 5 -38.67 4.89 -14.73
N ARG A 6 -38.47 4.30 -15.91
CA ARG A 6 -37.13 4.00 -16.45
C ARG A 6 -36.32 5.25 -16.80
N TYR A 7 -36.94 6.29 -17.35
CA TYR A 7 -36.23 7.54 -17.70
C TYR A 7 -35.74 8.34 -16.49
N ILE A 8 -36.37 8.14 -15.32
CA ILE A 8 -35.96 8.80 -14.07
C ILE A 8 -35.03 7.88 -13.26
N CYS A 9 -35.37 6.59 -13.15
CA CYS A 9 -34.63 5.64 -12.32
C CYS A 9 -33.26 5.27 -12.91
N LEU A 10 -33.16 5.09 -14.23
CA LEU A 10 -31.92 4.67 -14.87
C LEU A 10 -30.78 5.70 -14.75
N PRO A 11 -30.96 7.02 -15.01
CA PRO A 11 -29.87 7.98 -14.83
C PRO A 11 -29.52 8.22 -13.36
N VAL A 12 -30.49 8.13 -12.45
CA VAL A 12 -30.24 8.25 -11.00
C VAL A 12 -29.41 7.07 -10.49
N LEU A 13 -29.75 5.85 -10.92
CA LEU A 13 -28.99 4.64 -10.60
C LEU A 13 -27.56 4.72 -11.17
N LEU A 14 -27.41 5.20 -12.40
CA LEU A 14 -26.12 5.29 -13.08
C LEU A 14 -25.22 6.38 -12.48
N PHE A 15 -25.79 7.51 -12.05
CA PHE A 15 -25.09 8.54 -11.27
C PHE A 15 -24.63 8.02 -9.92
N PHE A 16 -25.49 7.26 -9.22
CA PHE A 16 -25.14 6.65 -7.94
C PHE A 16 -24.04 5.59 -8.08
N CYS A 17 -24.05 4.79 -9.15
CA CYS A 17 -22.98 3.84 -9.46
C CYS A 17 -21.66 4.54 -9.82
N PHE A 18 -21.70 5.61 -10.61
CA PHE A 18 -20.50 6.37 -10.98
C PHE A 18 -19.86 7.05 -9.76
N ALA A 19 -20.68 7.61 -8.88
CA ALA A 19 -20.22 8.16 -7.60
C ALA A 19 -19.59 7.06 -6.73
N ALA A 20 -20.23 5.90 -6.58
CA ALA A 20 -19.70 4.77 -5.81
C ALA A 20 -18.32 4.28 -6.31
N SER A 21 -18.07 4.27 -7.62
CA SER A 21 -16.76 3.88 -8.19
C SER A 21 -15.62 4.84 -7.83
N THR A 22 -15.91 6.09 -7.50
CA THR A 22 -14.90 7.05 -7.01
C THR A 22 -14.65 6.95 -5.50
N TYR A 23 -15.56 6.32 -4.75
CA TYR A 23 -15.43 6.06 -3.31
C TYR A 23 -14.89 4.65 -3.04
N SER A 24 -13.79 4.29 -3.70
CA SER A 24 -12.97 3.16 -3.25
C SER A 24 -11.62 3.75 -2.90
N ASN A 25 -11.40 4.10 -1.64
CA ASN A 25 -10.10 4.21 -0.97
C ASN A 25 -10.27 4.93 0.37
N SER A 26 -10.60 4.16 1.41
CA SER A 26 -10.27 4.56 2.77
C SER A 26 -10.06 3.30 3.62
N GLN A 27 -9.19 2.41 3.15
CA GLN A 27 -8.48 1.56 4.09
C GLN A 27 -7.51 2.51 4.79
N LEU A 28 -7.58 2.60 6.11
CA LEU A 28 -6.67 3.41 6.91
C LEU A 28 -5.24 3.07 6.46
N GLU A 29 -4.58 4.02 5.80
CA GLU A 29 -3.14 4.03 5.58
C GLU A 29 -2.50 4.24 6.97
N VAL A 30 -2.55 3.20 7.81
CA VAL A 30 -1.48 3.01 8.78
C VAL A 30 -0.25 2.90 7.91
N GLY A 31 0.62 3.92 7.98
CA GLY A 31 1.67 4.17 7.00
C GLY A 31 2.36 2.89 6.55
N ASP A 32 2.68 2.84 5.26
CA ASP A 32 3.25 1.67 4.62
C ASP A 32 4.48 1.21 5.40
N TRP A 33 4.33 0.07 6.09
CA TRP A 33 5.38 -0.51 6.91
C TRP A 33 6.20 -1.53 6.09
N ASP A 34 5.96 -1.58 4.79
CA ASP A 34 6.83 -2.22 3.80
C ASP A 34 8.02 -1.28 3.55
N ILE A 35 9.06 -1.42 4.39
CA ILE A 35 10.26 -0.59 4.37
C ILE A 35 11.21 -1.07 3.27
N ASP A 36 11.18 -2.35 2.89
CA ASP A 36 12.02 -2.89 1.83
C ASP A 36 11.33 -2.99 0.45
N ASP A 37 10.10 -2.51 0.37
CA ASP A 37 9.27 -2.31 -0.83
C ASP A 37 9.07 -3.61 -1.63
N ASP A 38 8.86 -4.73 -0.91
CA ASP A 38 8.66 -6.06 -1.50
C ASP A 38 7.18 -6.40 -1.79
N GLY A 39 6.29 -5.44 -1.49
CA GLY A 39 4.84 -5.54 -1.55
C GLY A 39 4.23 -6.18 -0.30
N ARG A 40 4.99 -6.37 0.78
CA ARG A 40 4.54 -6.95 2.05
C ARG A 40 5.17 -6.25 3.25
N ALA A 41 4.32 -5.63 4.05
CA ALA A 41 4.68 -5.26 5.42
C ALA A 41 4.81 -6.52 6.31
N ASP A 42 6.03 -6.97 6.57
CA ASP A 42 6.38 -8.11 7.41
C ASP A 42 7.36 -7.75 8.56
N ALA A 43 7.18 -8.38 9.71
CA ALA A 43 7.97 -8.04 10.89
C ALA A 43 9.44 -8.52 10.83
N LEU A 44 9.74 -9.54 10.03
CA LEU A 44 11.07 -10.14 9.96
C LEU A 44 12.02 -9.28 9.12
N THR A 45 11.50 -8.70 8.05
CA THR A 45 12.22 -7.93 7.07
C THR A 45 12.14 -6.45 7.46
N ASP A 46 10.94 -5.87 7.53
CA ASP A 46 10.76 -4.45 7.87
C ASP A 46 11.03 -4.15 9.35
N GLY A 47 10.49 -4.99 10.24
CA GLY A 47 10.61 -4.80 11.68
C GLY A 47 12.06 -4.88 12.16
N LEU A 48 12.83 -5.84 11.63
CA LEU A 48 14.25 -5.96 11.96
C LEU A 48 15.08 -4.86 11.30
N PHE A 49 14.73 -4.42 10.09
CA PHE A 49 15.34 -3.24 9.46
C PHE A 49 15.21 -2.01 10.36
N PHE A 50 14.00 -1.73 10.82
CA PHE A 50 13.70 -0.62 11.73
C PHE A 50 14.54 -0.69 13.02
N LEU A 51 14.64 -1.87 13.64
CA LEU A 51 15.44 -2.05 14.85
C LEU A 51 16.93 -1.79 14.62
N ARG A 52 17.51 -2.32 13.54
CA ARG A 52 18.92 -2.05 13.19
C ARG A 52 19.18 -0.56 12.99
N TYR A 53 18.26 0.13 12.31
CA TYR A 53 18.35 1.57 12.11
C TYR A 53 18.30 2.35 13.44
N THR A 54 17.39 2.00 14.35
CA THR A 54 17.27 2.66 15.67
C THR A 54 18.49 2.41 16.57
N PHE A 55 19.20 1.30 16.40
CA PHE A 55 20.49 1.06 17.04
C PHE A 55 21.69 1.72 16.33
N GLY A 56 21.46 2.51 15.29
CA GLY A 56 22.51 3.29 14.63
C GLY A 56 23.30 2.54 13.57
N LEU A 57 22.88 1.33 13.15
CA LEU A 57 23.50 0.62 12.04
C LEU A 57 23.18 1.32 10.72
N ARG A 58 24.17 1.38 9.82
CA ARG A 58 24.12 2.05 8.51
C ARG A 58 24.93 1.23 7.50
N GLY A 59 24.76 1.52 6.21
CA GLY A 59 25.51 0.84 5.15
C GLY A 59 25.20 -0.67 5.12
N ASP A 60 26.19 -1.49 4.80
CA ASP A 60 26.04 -2.94 4.69
C ASP A 60 25.52 -3.59 5.98
N ALA A 61 25.89 -3.06 7.15
CA ALA A 61 25.41 -3.58 8.44
C ALA A 61 23.89 -3.40 8.63
N LEU A 62 23.30 -2.41 7.97
CA LEU A 62 21.86 -2.17 8.00
C LEU A 62 21.12 -3.23 7.17
N ILE A 63 21.60 -3.56 5.97
CA ILE A 63 20.87 -4.38 4.99
C ILE A 63 21.30 -5.86 4.93
N SER A 64 22.45 -6.20 5.50
CA SER A 64 23.04 -7.54 5.34
C SER A 64 22.10 -8.64 5.86
N GLY A 65 21.72 -9.55 4.97
CA GLY A 65 20.83 -10.68 5.29
C GLY A 65 19.38 -10.28 5.57
N LEU A 66 18.99 -9.06 5.21
CA LEU A 66 17.65 -8.49 5.39
C LEU A 66 16.92 -8.23 4.08
N ILE A 67 17.59 -8.33 2.93
CA ILE A 67 16.95 -8.08 1.64
C ILE A 67 16.17 -9.32 1.24
N SER A 68 14.83 -9.22 1.28
CA SER A 68 13.94 -10.22 0.68
C SER A 68 14.30 -10.39 -0.79
N SER A 69 14.13 -11.59 -1.36
CA SER A 69 14.36 -11.78 -2.81
C SER A 69 13.45 -10.90 -3.68
N GLY A 70 12.35 -10.37 -3.10
CA GLY A 70 11.43 -9.46 -3.75
C GLY A 70 11.67 -7.98 -3.46
N SER A 71 12.60 -7.65 -2.56
CA SER A 71 12.86 -6.26 -2.17
C SER A 71 13.37 -5.44 -3.34
N GLU A 72 12.85 -4.23 -3.51
CA GLU A 72 13.38 -3.28 -4.49
C GLU A 72 14.69 -2.63 -4.01
N TYR A 73 14.95 -2.62 -2.70
CA TYR A 73 16.17 -2.04 -2.12
C TYR A 73 17.26 -3.09 -1.96
N THR A 74 18.15 -3.15 -2.94
CA THR A 74 19.24 -4.15 -2.97
C THR A 74 20.58 -3.63 -2.44
N THR A 75 20.74 -2.31 -2.29
CA THR A 75 21.94 -1.70 -1.73
C THR A 75 21.63 -0.67 -0.66
N ALA A 76 22.59 -0.41 0.24
CA ALA A 76 22.39 0.53 1.33
C ALA A 76 22.36 1.99 0.87
N THR A 77 22.63 2.24 -0.41
CA THR A 77 22.53 3.56 -1.02
C THR A 77 21.11 3.84 -1.50
N ASP A 78 20.30 2.81 -1.67
CA ASP A 78 18.92 2.91 -2.15
C ASP A 78 17.94 3.25 -1.02
N ILE A 79 18.41 3.27 0.24
CA ILE A 79 17.64 3.49 1.48
C ILE A 79 18.11 4.75 2.20
#